data_AF-A0A2V5VF02-F1
#
_entry.id   AF-A0A2V5VF02-F1
#
_cell.length_a   1.000
_cell.length_b   1.000
_cell.length_c   1.000
_cell.angle_alpha   90.00
_cell.angle_beta   90.00
_cell.angle_gamma   90.00
#
_symmetry.space_group_name_H-M   'P 1'
#
loop_
_entity.id
_entity.type
_entity.pdbx_description
1 polymer ?
#
loop_
_entity_poly.entity_id
_entity_poly.type
_entity_poly.pdbx_seq_one_letter_code
_entity_poly.pdbx_strand_id
1 'polypeptide(L)'
;MNGEVSGPSLVGDAAYVADGARVEHSVVGAGARVERDAVVRDSVLLPGALVRGGAIVEHSIVGERAVVGEDTRLSDLSVVGGGTTVDAGQQLVGARLR
;
A
#
# COMPACT_ATOMS: atom_id res chain seq x y z
N MET A 1 3.55 -8.72 -13.60
CA MET A 1 2.47 -8.05 -12.84
C MET A 1 1.18 -8.52 -13.48
N ASN A 2 0.23 -9.01 -12.70
CA ASN A 2 -1.08 -9.44 -13.21
C ASN A 2 -2.23 -8.57 -12.67
N GLY A 3 -1.94 -7.68 -11.71
CA GLY A 3 -2.91 -6.71 -11.21
C GLY A 3 -3.07 -5.49 -12.11
N GLU A 4 -4.06 -4.69 -11.79
CA GLU A 4 -4.47 -3.51 -12.53
C GLU A 4 -3.77 -2.26 -12.00
N VAL A 5 -3.19 -1.46 -12.90
CA VAL A 5 -2.62 -0.15 -12.60
C VAL A 5 -3.27 0.87 -13.53
N SER A 6 -3.89 1.90 -12.97
CA SER A 6 -4.67 2.89 -13.71
C SER A 6 -4.34 4.33 -13.31
N GLY A 7 -4.75 5.26 -14.17
CA GLY A 7 -4.52 6.70 -14.02
C GLY A 7 -3.03 7.09 -14.00
N PRO A 8 -2.70 8.36 -13.65
CA PRO A 8 -1.32 8.73 -13.36
C PRO A 8 -0.78 7.95 -12.16
N SER A 9 -0.03 6.89 -12.45
CA SER A 9 0.61 6.05 -11.44
C SER A 9 2.08 5.83 -11.79
N LEU A 10 2.92 5.69 -10.76
CA LEU A 10 4.33 5.34 -10.91
C LEU A 10 4.55 3.95 -10.31
N VAL A 11 5.19 3.07 -11.07
CA VAL A 11 5.62 1.75 -10.60
C VAL A 11 7.14 1.69 -10.67
N GLY A 12 7.78 1.58 -9.50
CA GLY A 12 9.21 1.56 -9.35
C GLY A 12 9.85 0.25 -9.81
N ASP A 13 11.18 0.26 -9.93
CA ASP A 13 11.94 -0.93 -10.29
C ASP A 13 11.71 -2.08 -9.30
N ALA A 14 11.61 -3.30 -9.82
CA ALA A 14 11.31 -4.52 -9.07
C ALA A 14 10.02 -4.50 -8.21
N ALA A 15 9.16 -3.49 -8.34
CA ALA A 15 7.86 -3.48 -7.69
C ALA A 15 6.97 -4.59 -8.24
N TYR A 16 6.05 -5.09 -7.41
CA TYR A 16 5.16 -6.18 -7.78
C TYR A 16 3.72 -5.88 -7.40
N VAL A 17 2.83 -5.95 -8.40
CA VAL A 17 1.38 -5.87 -8.23
C VAL A 17 0.79 -7.23 -8.61
N ALA A 18 0.25 -7.92 -7.61
CA ALA A 18 -0.30 -9.27 -7.73
C ALA A 18 -1.62 -9.29 -8.50
N ASP A 19 -2.03 -10.49 -8.93
CA ASP A 19 -3.35 -10.71 -9.54
C ASP A 19 -4.48 -10.21 -8.61
N GLY A 20 -5.54 -9.63 -9.19
CA GLY A 20 -6.67 -9.06 -8.43
C GLY A 20 -6.38 -7.75 -7.69
N ALA A 21 -5.11 -7.38 -7.50
CA ALA A 21 -4.74 -6.11 -6.88
C ALA A 21 -5.03 -4.92 -7.82
N ARG A 22 -5.38 -3.78 -7.23
CA ARG A 22 -5.71 -2.54 -7.96
C ARG A 22 -4.90 -1.37 -7.44
N VAL A 23 -4.24 -0.65 -8.34
CA VAL A 23 -3.48 0.56 -8.04
C VAL A 23 -3.99 1.71 -8.89
N GLU A 24 -4.43 2.80 -8.28
CA GLU A 24 -4.99 3.97 -8.96
C GLU A 24 -4.41 5.25 -8.38
N HIS A 25 -3.99 6.20 -9.22
CA HIS A 25 -3.48 7.52 -8.80
C HIS A 25 -2.40 7.45 -7.72
N SER A 26 -1.50 6.46 -7.83
CA SER A 26 -0.63 6.07 -6.72
C SER A 26 0.81 5.84 -7.14
N VAL A 27 1.70 5.87 -6.16
CA VAL A 27 3.11 5.54 -6.31
C VAL A 27 3.39 4.20 -5.64
N VAL A 28 3.91 3.24 -6.38
CA VAL A 28 4.43 1.98 -5.87
C VAL A 28 5.96 2.04 -5.95
N GLY A 29 6.61 2.30 -4.81
CA GLY A 29 8.06 2.46 -4.71
C GLY A 29 8.85 1.22 -5.13
N ALA A 30 10.16 1.39 -5.34
CA ALA A 30 11.04 0.30 -5.78
C ALA A 30 10.98 -0.89 -4.82
N GLY A 31 10.83 -2.10 -5.36
CA GLY A 31 10.70 -3.34 -4.60
C GLY A 31 9.46 -3.45 -3.71
N ALA A 32 8.55 -2.47 -3.73
CA ALA A 32 7.31 -2.54 -2.98
C ALA A 32 6.38 -3.63 -3.56
N ARG A 33 5.56 -4.23 -2.71
CA ARG A 33 4.69 -5.35 -3.06
C ARG A 33 3.26 -5.04 -2.67
N VAL A 34 2.36 -5.18 -3.63
CA VAL A 34 0.91 -5.15 -3.44
C VAL A 34 0.39 -6.56 -3.70
N GLU A 35 -0.04 -7.23 -2.64
CA GLU A 35 -0.52 -8.61 -2.69
C GLU A 35 -1.97 -8.71 -3.22
N ARG A 36 -2.42 -9.96 -3.40
CA ARG A 36 -3.67 -10.29 -4.08
C ARG A 36 -4.88 -9.60 -3.45
N ASP A 37 -5.77 -9.10 -4.29
CA ASP A 37 -7.01 -8.41 -3.90
C ASP A 37 -6.82 -7.12 -3.09
N ALA A 38 -5.59 -6.64 -2.90
CA ALA A 38 -5.32 -5.37 -2.22
C ALA A 38 -5.62 -4.17 -3.13
N VAL A 39 -6.04 -3.06 -2.52
CA VAL A 39 -6.37 -1.82 -3.22
C VAL A 39 -5.48 -0.69 -2.70
N VAL A 40 -4.83 0.02 -3.62
CA VAL A 40 -4.01 1.19 -3.33
C VAL A 40 -4.50 2.35 -4.19
N ARG A 41 -5.04 3.38 -3.55
CA ARG A 41 -5.65 4.52 -4.24
C ARG A 41 -5.22 5.85 -3.63
N ASP A 42 -4.90 6.82 -4.48
CA ASP A 42 -4.48 8.17 -4.06
C ASP A 42 -3.38 8.13 -2.98
N SER A 43 -2.43 7.19 -3.11
CA SER A 43 -1.51 6.81 -2.03
C SER A 43 -0.06 6.63 -2.49
N VAL A 44 0.85 6.68 -1.53
CA VAL A 44 2.29 6.49 -1.78
C VAL A 44 2.80 5.33 -0.95
N LEU A 45 3.33 4.30 -1.63
CA LEU A 45 4.10 3.23 -1.04
C LEU A 45 5.58 3.53 -1.25
N LEU A 46 6.34 3.71 -0.18
CA LEU A 46 7.79 3.91 -0.25
C LEU A 46 8.52 2.59 -0.54
N PRO A 47 9.83 2.65 -0.87
CA PRO A 47 10.59 1.46 -1.28
C PRO A 47 10.46 0.28 -0.30
N GLY A 48 10.29 -0.92 -0.85
CA GLY A 48 10.16 -2.15 -0.08
C GLY A 48 8.91 -2.26 0.81
N ALA A 49 7.98 -1.31 0.76
CA ALA A 49 6.70 -1.42 1.47
C ALA A 49 5.92 -2.67 1.03
N LEU A 50 5.19 -3.28 1.96
CA LEU A 50 4.40 -4.47 1.73
C LEU A 50 2.95 -4.23 2.13
N VAL A 51 2.06 -4.27 1.15
CA VAL A 51 0.61 -4.25 1.34
C VAL A 51 0.11 -5.68 1.18
N ARG A 52 -0.34 -6.29 2.29
CA ARG A 52 -0.85 -7.67 2.30
C ARG A 52 -2.21 -7.79 1.62
N GLY A 53 -2.61 -9.02 1.34
CA GLY A 53 -3.84 -9.31 0.61
C GLY A 53 -5.09 -8.72 1.27
N GLY A 54 -6.03 -8.25 0.45
CA GLY A 54 -7.29 -7.63 0.90
C GLY A 54 -7.15 -6.27 1.60
N ALA A 55 -5.93 -5.79 1.86
CA ALA A 55 -5.73 -4.49 2.48
C ALA A 55 -6.15 -3.34 1.53
N ILE A 56 -6.70 -2.28 2.13
CA ILE A 56 -7.16 -1.08 1.44
C ILE A 56 -6.35 0.12 1.94
N VAL A 57 -5.56 0.71 1.06
CA VAL A 57 -4.75 1.90 1.36
C VAL A 57 -5.27 3.06 0.51
N GLU A 58 -5.93 4.01 1.17
CA GLU A 58 -6.54 5.17 0.51
C GLU A 58 -6.03 6.46 1.12
N HIS A 59 -5.68 7.45 0.29
CA HIS A 59 -5.23 8.76 0.76
C HIS A 59 -4.13 8.68 1.84
N SER A 60 -3.15 7.78 1.68
CA SER A 60 -2.22 7.43 2.75
C SER A 60 -0.77 7.29 2.28
N ILE A 61 0.16 7.37 3.23
CA ILE A 61 1.60 7.16 3.00
C ILE A 61 2.06 5.93 3.78
N VAL A 62 2.65 4.96 3.09
CA VAL A 62 3.24 3.75 3.69
C VAL A 62 4.76 3.85 3.62
N GLY A 63 5.39 3.86 4.79
CA GLY A 63 6.83 4.05 4.96
C GLY A 63 7.70 2.99 4.31
N GLU A 64 9.01 3.28 4.17
CA GLU A 64 9.99 2.34 3.63
C GLU A 64 9.95 1.02 4.44
N ARG A 65 9.85 -0.12 3.76
CA ARG A 65 9.76 -1.47 4.39
C ARG A 65 8.65 -1.63 5.42
N ALA A 66 7.67 -0.72 5.47
CA ALA A 66 6.52 -0.87 6.33
C ALA A 66 5.62 -2.00 5.84
N VAL A 67 4.87 -2.62 6.75
CA VAL A 67 3.95 -3.73 6.44
C VAL A 67 2.54 -3.32 6.83
N VAL A 68 1.62 -3.36 5.87
CA VAL A 68 0.18 -3.25 6.12
C VAL A 68 -0.40 -4.66 6.13
N GLY A 69 -0.92 -5.08 7.28
CA GLY A 69 -1.51 -6.41 7.48
C GLY A 69 -2.71 -6.71 6.58
N GLU A 70 -3.06 -7.99 6.50
CA GLU A 70 -4.21 -8.47 5.71
C GLU A 70 -5.50 -7.79 6.15
N ASP A 71 -6.39 -7.49 5.19
CA ASP A 71 -7.71 -6.88 5.42
C ASP A 71 -7.70 -5.57 6.24
N THR A 72 -6.53 -4.92 6.36
CA THR A 72 -6.38 -3.64 7.04
C THR A 72 -6.78 -2.49 6.12
N ARG A 73 -7.43 -1.47 6.70
CA ARG A 73 -7.79 -0.24 6.01
C ARG A 73 -7.04 0.97 6.56
N LEU A 74 -6.35 1.69 5.69
CA LEU A 74 -5.75 3.00 5.95
C LEU A 74 -6.53 4.06 5.19
N SER A 75 -6.90 5.15 5.86
CA SER A 75 -7.66 6.24 5.27
C SER A 75 -7.37 7.59 5.92
N ASP A 76 -7.88 8.66 5.30
CA ASP A 76 -7.88 10.03 5.83
C ASP A 76 -6.48 10.53 6.22
N LEU A 77 -5.53 10.49 5.29
CA LEU A 77 -4.14 10.97 5.50
C LEU A 77 -3.40 10.18 6.59
N SER A 78 -3.64 8.87 6.66
CA SER A 78 -2.87 7.99 7.53
C SER A 78 -1.42 7.85 7.06
N VAL A 79 -0.49 7.82 8.01
CA VAL A 79 0.94 7.68 7.78
C VAL A 79 1.48 6.51 8.58
N VAL A 80 2.07 5.55 7.89
CA VAL A 80 2.79 4.42 8.49
C VAL A 80 4.28 4.70 8.43
N GLY A 81 4.95 4.71 9.59
CA GLY A 81 6.40 4.89 9.70
C GLY A 81 7.19 3.79 8.98
N GLY A 82 8.43 4.09 8.62
CA GLY A 82 9.32 3.13 7.99
C GLY A 82 9.64 1.95 8.92
N GLY A 83 9.54 0.72 8.41
CA GLY A 83 9.73 -0.51 9.18
C GLY A 83 8.61 -0.84 10.18
N THR A 84 7.58 0.00 10.29
CA THR A 84 6.43 -0.24 11.16
C THR A 84 5.51 -1.31 10.55
N THR A 85 4.94 -2.17 11.40
CA THR A 85 3.91 -3.14 11.01
C THR A 85 2.56 -2.71 11.55
N VAL A 86 1.55 -2.68 10.69
CA VAL A 86 0.14 -2.61 11.07
C VAL A 86 -0.40 -4.02 11.11
N ASP A 87 -0.96 -4.41 12.25
CA ASP A 87 -1.60 -5.73 12.38
C ASP A 87 -2.77 -5.90 11.41
N ALA A 88 -3.18 -7.14 11.17
CA ALA A 88 -4.29 -7.47 10.28
C ALA A 88 -5.64 -6.93 10.82
N GLY A 89 -6.55 -6.63 9.89
CA GLY A 89 -7.92 -6.20 10.17
C GLY A 89 -8.06 -4.83 10.83
N GLN A 90 -6.98 -4.06 10.96
CA GLN A 90 -7.02 -2.73 11.59
C GLN A 90 -7.77 -1.72 10.72
N GLN A 91 -8.48 -0.80 11.36
CA GLN A 91 -9.16 0.31 10.68
C GLN A 91 -8.57 1.62 11.20
N LEU A 92 -7.72 2.26 10.39
CA LEU A 92 -6.96 3.44 10.77
C LEU A 92 -7.40 4.65 9.92
N VAL A 93 -7.69 5.75 10.62
CA VAL A 93 -8.20 7.00 10.08
C VAL A 93 -7.34 8.13 10.64
N GLY A 94 -6.67 8.92 9.79
CA GLY A 94 -5.78 10.00 10.24
C GLY A 94 -4.63 9.55 11.17
N ALA A 95 -4.27 8.27 11.13
CA ALA A 95 -3.34 7.68 12.08
C ALA A 95 -1.89 8.07 11.75
N ARG A 96 -1.05 8.16 12.77
CA ARG A 96 0.39 8.41 12.63
C ARG A 96 1.16 7.37 13.43
N LEU A 97 1.59 6.32 12.74
CA LEU A 97 2.34 5.22 13.33
C LEU A 97 3.84 5.48 13.19
N ARG A 98 4.61 5.13 14.21
CA ARG A 98 6.06 5.33 14.28
C ARG A 98 6.72 4.05 14.75
#